data_AF-A0AAW4U8L2-F1
#
_entry.id   AF-A0AAW4U8L2-F1
#
_cell.length_a   1.000
_cell.length_b   1.000
_cell.length_c   1.000
_cell.angle_alpha   90.00
_cell.angle_beta   90.00
_cell.angle_gamma   90.00
#
_symmetry.space_group_name_H-M   'P 1'
#
loop_
_entity.id
_entity.type
_entity.pdbx_description
1 polymer ?
#
loop_
_entity_poly.entity_id
_entity_poly.type
_entity_poly.pdbx_seq_one_letter_code
_entity_poly.pdbx_strand_id
1 'polypeptide(L)'
;MNKITKANFKKLVSVLTLTLVMTLGMSISVFAAKGAINGYATTGSSHITRTEASASTTYEKRTGSISVDSTYSYVNTYTLATGSSTKSKGYYTSVKLEFSAPYNCHSVRIRSSHKVSAYGQTWTANSTAVY
;
A
#
# COMPACT_ATOMS: atom_id res chain seq x y z
N MET A 1 43.00 -5.96 24.83
CA MET A 1 41.68 -6.36 24.30
C MET A 1 40.60 -5.70 25.15
N ASN A 2 39.85 -4.74 24.60
CA ASN A 2 38.69 -4.18 25.30
C ASN A 2 37.59 -5.23 25.38
N LYS A 3 37.28 -5.68 26.60
CA LYS A 3 36.17 -6.61 26.84
C LYS A 3 34.85 -5.83 26.78
N ILE A 4 33.97 -6.23 25.88
CA ILE A 4 32.60 -5.72 25.85
C ILE A 4 31.93 -6.14 27.16
N THR A 5 31.53 -5.17 27.97
CA THR A 5 30.80 -5.44 29.21
C THR A 5 29.38 -5.91 28.90
N LYS A 6 28.78 -6.71 29.80
CA LYS A 6 27.42 -7.26 29.65
C LYS A 6 26.38 -6.16 29.38
N ALA A 7 26.56 -4.97 29.96
CA ALA A 7 25.72 -3.80 29.73
C ALA A 7 25.85 -3.26 28.29
N ASN A 8 27.07 -3.19 27.75
CA ASN A 8 27.32 -2.74 26.37
C ASN A 8 26.79 -3.76 25.35
N PHE A 9 26.90 -5.05 25.64
CA PHE A 9 26.31 -6.10 24.79
C PHE A 9 24.78 -5.99 24.76
N LYS A 10 24.13 -5.76 25.90
CA LYS A 10 22.67 -5.62 25.97
C LYS A 10 22.17 -4.39 25.21
N LYS A 11 22.91 -3.27 25.26
CA LYS A 11 22.64 -2.07 24.44
C LYS A 11 22.80 -2.37 22.95
N LEU A 12 23.87 -3.06 22.55
CA LEU A 12 24.11 -3.44 21.16
C LEU A 12 22.99 -4.34 20.62
N VAL A 13 22.59 -5.35 21.39
CA VAL A 13 21.47 -6.24 21.03
C VAL A 13 20.17 -5.45 20.93
N SER A 14 19.89 -4.55 21.87
CA SER A 14 18.69 -3.71 21.85
C SER A 14 18.63 -2.80 20.62
N VAL A 15 19.76 -2.19 20.24
CA VAL A 15 19.84 -1.36 19.04
C VAL A 15 19.67 -2.22 17.79
N LEU A 16 20.28 -3.41 17.75
CA LEU A 16 20.15 -4.33 16.62
C LEU A 16 18.70 -4.84 16.47
N THR A 17 18.02 -5.18 17.57
CA THR A 17 16.61 -5.58 17.54
C THR A 17 15.68 -4.44 17.16
N LEU A 18 15.95 -3.21 17.63
CA LEU A 18 15.15 -2.05 17.23
C LEU A 18 15.34 -1.75 15.74
N THR A 19 16.58 -1.82 15.25
CA THR A 19 16.91 -1.63 13.83
C THR A 19 16.28 -2.74 12.97
N LEU A 20 16.30 -4.00 13.44
CA LEU A 20 15.69 -5.15 12.76
C LEU A 20 14.15 -5.07 12.76
N VAL A 21 13.52 -4.65 13.86
CA VAL A 21 12.07 -4.39 13.93
C VAL A 21 11.69 -3.18 13.06
N MET A 22 12.56 -2.18 12.94
CA MET A 22 12.36 -1.12 11.96
C MET A 22 12.55 -1.66 10.53
N THR A 23 13.54 -2.51 10.24
CA THR A 23 13.74 -3.07 8.88
C THR A 23 12.70 -4.11 8.45
N LEU A 24 12.16 -4.88 9.38
CA LEU A 24 11.12 -5.88 9.12
C LEU A 24 9.70 -5.33 9.36
N GLY A 25 9.55 -4.29 10.17
CA GLY A 25 8.29 -3.62 10.50
C GLY A 25 8.00 -2.35 9.67
N MET A 26 8.96 -1.85 8.89
CA MET A 26 8.72 -0.95 7.77
C MET A 26 8.11 -1.76 6.63
N SER A 27 6.85 -1.65 6.21
CA SER A 27 5.59 -1.22 6.81
C SER A 27 4.59 -1.60 5.72
N ILE A 28 3.85 -2.69 5.94
CA ILE A 28 2.72 -3.06 5.08
C ILE A 28 1.67 -1.95 5.31
N SER A 29 1.78 -0.83 4.61
CA SER A 29 0.81 0.25 4.73
C SER A 29 -0.46 -0.16 4.01
N VAL A 30 -1.30 -0.92 4.71
CA VAL A 30 -2.65 -1.24 4.30
C VAL A 30 -3.54 -0.08 4.72
N PHE A 31 -3.87 0.79 3.78
CA PHE A 31 -5.01 1.67 3.97
C PHE A 31 -6.24 0.93 3.44
N ALA A 32 -7.29 0.83 4.24
CA ALA A 32 -8.57 0.26 3.82
C ALA A 32 -9.71 1.22 4.20
N ALA A 33 -10.31 1.87 3.20
CA ALA A 33 -11.57 2.60 3.35
C ALA A 33 -12.73 1.62 3.22
N LYS A 34 -13.66 1.69 4.16
CA LYS A 34 -14.88 0.90 4.17
C LYS A 34 -16.10 1.79 3.98
N GLY A 35 -17.15 1.23 3.41
CA GLY A 35 -18.45 1.84 3.28
C GLY A 35 -19.51 0.78 3.04
N ALA A 36 -20.71 1.23 2.69
CA ALA A 36 -21.78 0.33 2.27
C ALA A 36 -22.61 0.96 1.15
N ILE A 37 -23.05 0.12 0.21
CA ILE A 37 -24.06 0.45 -0.80
C ILE A 37 -25.19 -0.56 -0.69
N ASN A 38 -26.41 -0.07 -0.54
CA ASN A 38 -27.62 -0.87 -0.39
C ASN A 38 -27.51 -1.91 0.74
N GLY A 39 -26.85 -1.55 1.85
CA GLY A 39 -26.61 -2.44 3.00
C GLY A 39 -25.46 -3.44 2.84
N TYR A 40 -24.78 -3.49 1.68
CA TYR A 40 -23.66 -4.40 1.42
C TYR A 40 -22.32 -3.69 1.53
N ALA A 41 -21.32 -4.35 2.10
CA ALA A 41 -20.02 -3.74 2.36
C ALA A 41 -19.25 -3.43 1.06
N THR A 42 -18.63 -2.26 1.04
CA THR A 42 -17.62 -1.85 0.04
C THR A 42 -16.30 -1.63 0.73
N THR A 43 -15.21 -2.17 0.19
CA THR A 43 -13.86 -1.91 0.72
C THR A 43 -12.93 -1.51 -0.41
N GLY A 44 -12.29 -0.35 -0.29
CA GLY A 44 -11.22 0.11 -1.16
C GLY A 44 -9.91 0.13 -0.37
N SER A 45 -8.85 -0.47 -0.89
CA SER A 45 -7.57 -0.54 -0.21
C SER A 45 -6.37 -0.28 -1.11
N SER A 46 -5.29 0.19 -0.51
CA SER A 46 -3.97 0.18 -1.12
C SER A 46 -2.98 -0.54 -0.20
N HIS A 47 -2.07 -1.27 -0.82
CA HIS A 47 -0.96 -1.97 -0.18
C HIS A 47 0.32 -1.55 -0.87
N ILE A 48 1.40 -1.36 -0.11
CA ILE A 48 2.71 -1.00 -0.65
C ILE A 48 3.81 -1.67 0.16
N THR A 49 4.85 -2.08 -0.55
CA THR A 49 6.14 -2.53 -0.05
C THR A 49 7.23 -1.76 -0.80
N ARG A 50 8.50 -1.99 -0.46
CA ARG A 50 9.64 -1.38 -1.15
C ARG A 50 9.62 -1.57 -2.67
N THR A 51 9.12 -2.70 -3.17
CA THR A 51 9.21 -3.08 -4.58
C THR A 51 7.86 -3.31 -5.25
N GLU A 52 6.77 -3.37 -4.50
CA GLU A 52 5.45 -3.69 -5.03
C GLU A 52 4.39 -2.77 -4.44
N ALA A 53 3.36 -2.48 -5.22
CA ALA A 53 2.16 -1.85 -4.71
C ALA A 53 0.92 -2.45 -5.36
N SER A 54 -0.19 -2.41 -4.66
CA SER A 54 -1.47 -2.78 -5.23
C SER A 54 -2.59 -1.90 -4.72
N ALA A 55 -3.58 -1.67 -5.56
CA ALA A 55 -4.83 -1.03 -5.20
C ALA A 55 -5.96 -2.01 -5.49
N SER A 56 -6.90 -2.16 -4.57
CA SER A 56 -8.04 -3.05 -4.76
C SER A 56 -9.33 -2.43 -4.28
N THR A 57 -10.43 -2.81 -4.93
CA THR A 57 -11.78 -2.50 -4.45
C THR A 57 -12.63 -3.74 -4.56
N THR A 58 -13.41 -4.02 -3.51
CA THR A 58 -14.38 -5.10 -3.48
C THR A 58 -15.75 -4.56 -3.12
N TYR A 59 -16.77 -5.19 -3.69
CA TYR A 59 -18.16 -5.01 -3.31
C TYR A 59 -18.76 -6.37 -2.99
N GLU A 60 -19.30 -6.53 -1.78
CA GLU A 60 -19.74 -7.82 -1.23
C GLU A 60 -20.74 -8.53 -2.15
N LYS A 61 -21.71 -7.80 -2.71
CA LYS A 61 -22.77 -8.38 -3.54
C LYS A 61 -22.32 -8.78 -4.94
N ARG A 62 -21.16 -8.29 -5.41
CA ARG A 62 -20.57 -8.63 -6.71
C ARG A 62 -21.46 -8.34 -7.94
N THR A 63 -22.38 -7.38 -7.82
CA THR A 63 -23.31 -6.95 -8.89
C THR A 63 -23.22 -5.45 -9.21
N GLY A 64 -22.29 -4.74 -8.58
CA GLY A 64 -22.10 -3.28 -8.77
C GLY A 64 -21.03 -2.97 -9.79
N SER A 65 -21.00 -1.77 -10.35
CA SER A 65 -19.87 -1.29 -11.16
C SER A 65 -18.77 -0.76 -10.25
N ILE A 66 -17.59 -1.36 -10.31
CA ILE A 66 -16.39 -0.93 -9.59
C ILE A 66 -15.46 -0.26 -10.59
N SER A 67 -14.83 0.84 -10.19
CA SER A 67 -13.73 1.48 -10.90
C SER A 67 -12.63 1.84 -9.91
N VAL A 68 -11.38 1.56 -10.29
CA VAL A 68 -10.19 1.91 -9.52
C VAL A 68 -9.22 2.61 -10.44
N ASP A 69 -8.82 3.81 -10.07
CA ASP A 69 -7.75 4.58 -10.71
C ASP A 69 -6.61 4.69 -9.72
N SER A 70 -5.40 4.32 -10.11
CA SER A 70 -4.26 4.33 -9.21
C SER A 70 -3.00 4.81 -9.90
N THR A 71 -2.27 5.67 -9.21
CA THR A 71 -0.96 6.17 -9.61
C THR A 71 0.08 5.69 -8.61
N TYR A 72 1.07 4.98 -9.13
CA TYR A 72 2.26 4.58 -8.43
C TYR A 72 3.43 5.49 -8.82
N SER A 73 4.31 5.78 -7.86
CA SER A 73 5.50 6.60 -8.06
C SER A 73 6.64 6.11 -7.17
N TYR A 74 7.87 6.26 -7.64
CA TYR A 74 9.07 5.87 -6.90
C TYR A 74 10.21 6.84 -7.12
N VAL A 75 11.17 6.83 -6.19
CA VAL A 75 12.46 7.52 -6.29
C VAL A 75 13.59 6.52 -6.07
N ASN A 76 14.47 6.38 -7.06
CA ASN A 76 15.62 5.50 -6.99
C ASN A 76 16.66 6.04 -5.99
N THR A 77 17.25 5.16 -5.18
CA THR A 77 18.24 5.51 -4.17
C THR A 77 19.56 5.99 -4.76
N TYR A 78 20.02 5.37 -5.84
CA TYR A 78 21.36 5.62 -6.39
C TYR A 78 21.37 6.69 -7.47
N THR A 79 20.36 6.69 -8.33
CA THR A 79 20.30 7.62 -9.47
C THR A 79 19.45 8.85 -9.16
N LEU A 80 18.69 8.87 -8.06
CA LEU A 80 17.66 9.86 -7.74
C LEU A 80 16.58 10.00 -8.82
N ALA A 81 16.53 9.09 -9.80
CA ALA A 81 15.54 9.09 -10.85
C ALA A 81 14.15 8.80 -10.28
N THR A 82 13.17 9.60 -10.70
CA THR A 82 11.77 9.39 -10.37
C THR A 82 11.06 8.66 -11.49
N GLY A 83 10.19 7.71 -11.15
CA GLY A 83 9.29 7.08 -12.11
C GLY A 83 7.85 7.12 -11.62
N SER A 84 6.90 7.13 -12.56
CA SER A 84 5.47 7.02 -12.25
C SER A 84 4.74 6.17 -13.27
N SER A 85 3.72 5.45 -12.81
CA SER A 85 2.82 4.66 -13.65
C SER A 85 1.40 4.81 -13.14
N THR A 86 0.46 4.96 -14.06
CA THR A 86 -0.97 5.01 -13.75
C THR A 86 -1.66 3.82 -14.40
N LYS A 87 -2.54 3.17 -13.63
CA LYS A 87 -3.41 2.11 -14.12
C LYS A 87 -4.84 2.40 -13.70
N SER A 88 -5.77 2.04 -14.58
CA SER A 88 -7.20 2.09 -14.30
C SER A 88 -7.83 0.76 -14.67
N LYS A 89 -8.80 0.30 -13.88
CA LYS A 89 -9.59 -0.89 -14.20
C LYS A 89 -10.98 -0.78 -13.60
N GLY A 90 -11.96 -1.25 -14.36
CA GLY A 90 -13.32 -1.44 -13.88
C GLY A 90 -13.78 -2.89 -13.96
N TYR A 91 -14.64 -3.31 -13.04
CA TYR A 91 -15.22 -4.66 -13.02
C TYR A 91 -16.47 -4.74 -12.14
N TYR A 92 -17.20 -5.86 -12.15
CA TYR A 92 -18.46 -5.99 -11.42
C TYR A 92 -18.34 -6.58 -9.99
N THR A 93 -17.23 -7.27 -9.70
CA THR A 93 -17.08 -8.07 -8.48
C THR A 93 -15.95 -7.58 -7.59
N SER A 94 -14.76 -7.47 -8.15
CA SER A 94 -13.58 -6.90 -7.52
C SER A 94 -12.63 -6.38 -8.59
N VAL A 95 -11.86 -5.37 -8.22
CA VAL A 95 -10.76 -4.86 -9.02
C VAL A 95 -9.49 -4.96 -8.19
N LYS A 96 -8.41 -5.42 -8.82
CA LYS A 96 -7.05 -5.34 -8.29
C LYS A 96 -6.14 -4.79 -9.40
N LEU A 97 -5.35 -3.79 -9.02
CA LEU A 97 -4.26 -3.22 -9.81
C LEU A 97 -2.95 -3.55 -9.10
N GLU A 98 -1.93 -3.92 -9.86
CA GLU A 98 -0.61 -4.25 -9.32
C GLU A 98 0.46 -3.40 -10.01
N PHE A 99 1.45 -2.99 -9.24
CA PHE A 99 2.57 -2.16 -9.64
C PHE A 99 3.85 -2.75 -9.08
N SER A 100 4.95 -2.52 -9.79
CA SER A 100 6.29 -2.92 -9.38
C SER A 100 7.24 -1.73 -9.53
N ALA A 101 8.13 -1.56 -8.56
CA ALA A 101 9.26 -0.65 -8.65
C ALA A 101 10.55 -1.39 -9.03
N PRO A 102 11.51 -0.69 -9.62
CA PRO A 102 12.89 -1.16 -9.71
C PRO A 102 13.46 -1.46 -8.32
N TYR A 103 14.41 -2.39 -8.27
CA TYR A 103 15.22 -2.61 -7.07
C TYR A 103 15.96 -1.31 -6.70
N ASN A 104 16.08 -1.04 -5.39
CA ASN A 104 16.73 0.15 -4.82
C ASN A 104 15.93 1.46 -4.96
N CYS A 105 14.66 1.43 -4.56
CA CYS A 105 13.92 2.66 -4.27
C CYS A 105 14.02 3.00 -2.78
N HIS A 106 14.30 4.27 -2.47
CA HIS A 106 14.31 4.76 -1.08
C HIS A 106 12.96 5.34 -0.66
N SER A 107 12.12 5.70 -1.64
CA SER A 107 10.74 6.09 -1.41
C SER A 107 9.86 5.59 -2.54
N VAL A 108 8.73 5.00 -2.18
CA VAL A 108 7.68 4.59 -3.11
C VAL A 108 6.32 5.02 -2.57
N ARG A 109 5.39 5.34 -3.47
CA ARG A 109 4.07 5.84 -3.12
C ARG A 109 3.02 5.36 -4.08
N ILE A 110 1.88 4.97 -3.54
CA ILE A 110 0.64 4.71 -4.28
C ILE A 110 -0.44 5.68 -3.83
N ARG A 111 -1.20 6.22 -4.79
CA ARG A 111 -2.42 6.99 -4.58
C ARG A 111 -3.52 6.35 -5.41
N SER A 112 -4.65 6.05 -4.79
CA SER A 112 -5.74 5.35 -5.47
C SER A 112 -7.07 6.00 -5.18
N SER A 113 -7.90 6.10 -6.21
CA SER A 113 -9.32 6.44 -6.15
C SER A 113 -10.13 5.16 -6.34
N HIS A 114 -11.12 4.98 -5.50
CA HIS A 114 -12.00 3.83 -5.47
C HIS A 114 -13.43 4.31 -5.68
N LYS A 115 -14.14 3.71 -6.62
CA LYS A 115 -15.56 3.96 -6.86
C LYS A 115 -16.31 2.64 -6.97
N VAL A 116 -17.45 2.57 -6.30
CA VAL A 116 -18.45 1.51 -6.47
C VAL A 116 -19.80 2.17 -6.74
N SER A 117 -20.53 1.71 -7.74
CA SER A 117 -21.87 2.18 -8.07
C SER A 117 -22.80 1.00 -8.24
N ALA A 118 -23.86 0.93 -7.43
CA ALA A 118 -24.87 -0.13 -7.50
C ALA A 118 -26.21 0.40 -6.98
N TYR A 119 -27.33 -0.11 -7.50
CA TYR A 119 -28.67 0.25 -7.03
C TYR A 119 -28.94 1.77 -6.99
N GLY A 120 -28.39 2.53 -7.95
CA GLY A 120 -28.50 3.99 -7.99
C GLY A 120 -27.68 4.74 -6.93
N GLN A 121 -26.94 4.04 -6.07
CA GLN A 121 -26.05 4.61 -5.07
C GLN A 121 -24.60 4.53 -5.53
N THR A 122 -23.79 5.47 -5.07
CA THR A 122 -22.35 5.50 -5.34
C THR A 122 -21.58 5.71 -4.05
N TRP A 123 -20.56 4.89 -3.85
CA TRP A 123 -19.55 5.06 -2.82
C TRP A 123 -18.22 5.39 -3.47
N THR A 124 -17.52 6.37 -2.90
CA THR A 124 -16.17 6.75 -3.33
C THR A 124 -15.25 6.87 -2.14
N ALA A 125 -14.00 6.48 -2.32
CA ALA A 125 -12.95 6.69 -1.33
C ALA A 125 -11.61 6.88 -2.00
N ASN A 126 -10.68 7.50 -1.29
CA ASN A 126 -9.29 7.61 -1.70
C ASN A 126 -8.41 6.85 -0.70
N SER A 127 -7.34 6.26 -1.19
CA SER A 127 -6.30 5.66 -0.36
C SER A 127 -4.93 6.15 -0.79
N THR A 128 -4.02 6.24 0.17
CA THR A 128 -2.61 6.59 -0.10
C THR A 128 -1.74 5.79 0.85
N ALA A 129 -0.66 5.24 0.30
CA ALA A 129 0.35 4.55 1.08
C ALA A 129 1.74 4.94 0.57
N VAL A 130 2.69 5.05 1.50
CA VAL A 130 4.09 5.43 1.25
C VAL A 130 4.98 4.46 2.01
N TYR A 131 6.07 4.06 1.39
CA TYR A 131 7.15 3.27 1.98
C TYR A 131 8.48 3.96 1.70
#